data_AF-A0A2N2W2H4-F1
#
_entry.id   AF-A0A2N2W2H4-F1
#
_cell.length_a   1.000
_cell.length_b   1.000
_cell.length_c   1.000
_cell.angle_alpha   90.00
_cell.angle_beta   90.00
_cell.angle_gamma   90.00
#
_symmetry.space_group_name_H-M   'P 1'
#
loop_
_entity.id
_entity.type
_entity.pdbx_description
1 polymer ?
#
loop_
_entity_poly.entity_id
_entity_poly.type
_entity_poly.pdbx_seq_one_letter_code
_entity_poly.pdbx_strand_id
1 'polypeptide(L)'
;MTFLGCSLNAQTISGAQTAPSMKSTAAVISSSQLIEVIYFHFTRRCVTCTTVEENSKLAVNSLYADKVKTGEASFKSYNLDEAEGKAVADKHKIGGQALVVISNGKVIDITGQAFMNAKDLSKIKEEIKKAVDKAQANK
;
A
#
# COMPACT_ATOMS: atom_id res chain seq x y z
N MET A 1 -43.29 -48.79 41.51
CA MET A 1 -42.38 -49.16 40.41
C MET A 1 -41.99 -47.90 39.66
N THR A 2 -40.70 -47.81 39.29
CA THR A 2 -40.13 -46.92 38.25
C THR A 2 -40.12 -45.41 38.59
N PHE A 3 -39.01 -44.66 38.57
CA PHE A 3 -37.78 -44.75 37.79
C PHE A 3 -36.55 -44.28 38.59
N LEU A 4 -35.50 -45.10 38.50
CA LEU A 4 -34.09 -44.76 38.66
C LEU A 4 -33.66 -43.85 37.50
N GLY A 5 -32.79 -42.87 37.74
CA GLY A 5 -32.08 -42.17 36.66
C GLY A 5 -31.47 -40.83 37.07
N CYS A 6 -30.36 -40.88 37.80
CA CYS A 6 -29.50 -39.72 38.07
C CYS A 6 -28.57 -39.51 36.86
N SER A 7 -28.67 -38.36 36.18
CA SER A 7 -27.73 -37.95 35.12
C SER A 7 -27.06 -36.63 35.43
N LEU A 8 -25.79 -36.77 35.80
CA LEU A 8 -24.62 -35.94 35.52
C LEU A 8 -24.80 -34.52 34.94
N ASN A 9 -24.60 -33.56 35.83
CA ASN A 9 -23.71 -32.40 35.77
C ASN A 9 -23.10 -31.99 34.40
N ALA A 10 -23.44 -30.77 33.95
CA ALA A 10 -22.55 -29.93 33.14
C ALA A 10 -22.72 -28.47 33.57
N GLN A 11 -21.74 -27.96 34.32
CA GLN A 11 -21.57 -26.54 34.58
C GLN A 11 -21.08 -25.87 33.30
N THR A 12 -21.80 -24.86 32.81
CA THR A 12 -21.16 -23.78 32.05
C THR A 12 -21.64 -22.45 32.59
N ILE A 13 -20.66 -21.65 32.95
CA ILE A 13 -20.74 -20.35 33.60
C ILE A 13 -20.62 -19.32 32.50
N SER A 14 -21.24 -18.16 32.74
CA SER A 14 -20.74 -16.83 32.34
C SER A 14 -21.32 -16.22 31.07
N GLY A 15 -21.98 -15.08 31.29
CA GLY A 15 -21.48 -13.83 30.70
C GLY A 15 -22.36 -13.19 29.65
N ALA A 16 -23.31 -12.37 30.10
CA ALA A 16 -23.81 -11.25 29.31
C ALA A 16 -22.65 -10.28 29.03
N GLN A 17 -22.29 -10.03 27.77
CA GLN A 17 -21.53 -8.85 27.37
C GLN A 17 -22.02 -8.31 26.03
N THR A 18 -22.65 -7.15 26.15
CA THR A 18 -22.89 -6.14 25.11
C THR A 18 -21.68 -5.96 24.21
N ALA A 19 -21.90 -6.02 22.89
CA ALA A 19 -20.91 -5.64 21.90
C ALA A 19 -20.63 -4.12 22.00
N PRO A 20 -19.40 -3.69 22.31
CA PRO A 20 -19.01 -2.31 22.14
C PRO A 20 -18.67 -2.10 20.66
N SER A 21 -19.43 -1.21 20.03
CA SER A 21 -19.05 -0.53 18.78
C SER A 21 -17.63 0.02 18.91
N MET A 22 -16.65 -0.66 18.32
CA MET A 22 -15.29 -0.14 18.14
C MET A 22 -15.30 0.96 17.08
N LYS A 23 -15.69 2.15 17.52
CA LYS A 23 -15.26 3.42 16.95
C LYS A 23 -13.80 3.60 17.35
N SER A 24 -12.86 3.18 16.49
CA SER A 24 -11.45 3.50 16.68
C SER A 24 -11.06 4.69 15.81
N THR A 25 -11.07 5.84 16.49
CA THR A 25 -9.97 6.83 16.48
C THR A 25 -9.54 7.36 15.12
N ALA A 26 -10.14 8.50 14.75
CA ALA A 26 -9.50 9.46 13.87
C ALA A 26 -8.14 9.83 14.49
N ALA A 27 -7.07 9.22 13.97
CA ALA A 27 -5.72 9.64 14.24
C ALA A 27 -5.62 11.11 13.81
N VAL A 28 -5.21 11.95 14.75
CA VAL A 28 -4.83 13.34 14.49
C VAL A 28 -3.71 13.29 13.45
N ILE A 29 -4.05 13.57 12.19
CA ILE A 29 -3.08 13.73 11.11
C ILE A 29 -2.40 15.07 11.36
N SER A 30 -1.42 15.07 12.27
CA SER A 30 -0.24 15.91 12.07
C SER A 30 0.17 15.69 10.62
N SER A 31 0.44 16.76 9.89
CA SER A 31 0.68 16.85 8.44
C SER A 31 1.84 15.98 7.94
N SER A 32 1.75 14.68 8.18
CA SER A 32 2.66 13.65 7.73
C SER A 32 2.24 13.36 6.31
N GLN A 33 3.06 13.86 5.40
CA GLN A 33 2.84 13.76 3.98
C GLN A 33 3.00 12.28 3.63
N LEU A 34 1.87 11.59 3.50
CA LEU A 34 1.83 10.17 3.15
C LEU A 34 2.44 10.01 1.75
N ILE A 35 3.36 9.07 1.60
CA ILE A 35 4.08 8.76 0.37
C ILE A 35 3.63 7.38 -0.08
N GLU A 36 3.00 7.30 -1.24
CA GLU A 36 2.61 6.03 -1.82
C GLU A 36 3.20 5.93 -3.22
N VAL A 37 4.07 4.94 -3.44
CA VAL A 37 4.65 4.66 -4.75
C VAL A 37 3.95 3.44 -5.30
N ILE A 38 3.29 3.60 -6.45
CA ILE A 38 2.48 2.55 -7.06
C ILE A 38 3.04 2.21 -8.42
N TYR A 39 3.30 0.92 -8.63
CA TYR A 39 3.62 0.36 -9.93
C TYR A 39 2.42 -0.38 -10.51
N PHE A 40 1.93 0.09 -11.64
CA PHE A 40 0.90 -0.57 -12.44
C PHE A 40 1.58 -1.38 -13.55
N HIS A 41 1.26 -2.66 -13.64
CA HIS A 41 1.81 -3.57 -14.63
C HIS A 41 0.73 -4.45 -15.24
N PHE A 42 1.04 -5.13 -16.33
CA PHE A 42 0.19 -6.20 -16.88
C PHE A 42 0.69 -7.57 -16.41
N THR A 43 -0.08 -8.62 -16.65
CA THR A 43 0.30 -10.01 -16.32
C THR A 43 1.57 -10.43 -17.07
N ARG A 44 1.68 -10.01 -18.34
CA ARG A 44 2.88 -10.27 -19.14
C ARG A 44 3.96 -9.23 -18.81
N ARG A 45 4.99 -9.67 -18.09
CA ARG A 45 6.13 -8.83 -17.68
C ARG A 45 7.40 -9.31 -18.36
N CYS A 46 8.14 -8.38 -18.97
CA CYS A 46 9.51 -8.64 -19.41
C CYS A 46 10.50 -8.37 -18.26
N VAL A 47 11.77 -8.73 -18.47
CA VAL A 47 12.84 -8.56 -17.46
C VAL A 47 12.93 -7.11 -16.99
N THR A 48 12.76 -6.13 -17.89
CA THR A 48 12.80 -4.72 -17.52
C THR A 48 11.65 -4.35 -16.57
N CYS A 49 10.44 -4.87 -16.80
CA CYS A 49 9.29 -4.62 -15.93
C CYS A 49 9.55 -5.13 -14.50
N THR A 50 10.11 -6.33 -14.35
CA THR A 50 10.42 -6.89 -13.03
C THR A 50 11.57 -6.14 -12.36
N THR A 51 12.60 -5.76 -13.13
CA THR A 51 13.72 -4.96 -12.61
C THR A 51 13.26 -3.58 -12.09
N VAL A 52 12.39 -2.89 -12.83
CA VAL A 52 11.83 -1.59 -12.38
C VAL A 52 11.06 -1.77 -11.07
N GLU A 53 10.22 -2.81 -10.97
CA GLU A 53 9.43 -3.10 -9.77
C GLU A 53 10.32 -3.35 -8.55
N GLU A 54 11.30 -4.25 -8.69
CA GLU A 54 12.23 -4.60 -7.62
C GLU A 54 13.06 -3.39 -7.16
N ASN A 55 13.64 -2.65 -8.09
CA ASN A 55 14.46 -1.49 -7.75
C ASN A 55 13.64 -0.34 -7.20
N SER A 56 12.40 -0.15 -7.65
CA SER A 56 11.51 0.86 -7.08
C SER A 56 11.12 0.51 -5.64
N LYS A 57 10.80 -0.76 -5.37
CA LYS A 57 10.54 -1.24 -4.01
C LYS A 57 11.76 -1.04 -3.09
N LEU A 58 12.95 -1.40 -3.57
CA LEU A 58 14.21 -1.19 -2.85
C LEU A 58 14.50 0.29 -2.61
N ALA A 59 14.23 1.15 -3.59
CA ALA A 59 14.43 2.59 -3.47
C ALA A 59 13.54 3.20 -2.39
N VAL A 60 12.25 2.86 -2.36
CA VAL A 60 11.31 3.33 -1.33
C VAL A 60 11.75 2.87 0.06
N ASN A 61 12.05 1.58 0.21
CA ASN A 61 12.49 1.02 1.49
C ASN A 61 13.79 1.64 1.98
N SER A 62 14.71 1.99 1.07
CA SER A 62 15.99 2.61 1.42
C SER A 62 15.87 4.10 1.72
N LEU A 63 15.04 4.85 1.00
CA LEU A 63 14.88 6.30 1.18
C LEU A 63 14.02 6.64 2.40
N TYR A 64 13.01 5.82 2.65
CA TYR A 64 11.93 6.12 3.57
C TYR A 64 11.74 5.03 4.61
N ALA A 65 12.80 4.30 4.97
CA ALA A 65 12.73 3.16 5.90
C ALA A 65 11.91 3.44 7.16
N ASP A 66 12.11 4.59 7.79
CA ASP A 66 11.39 4.96 9.02
C ASP A 66 9.93 5.33 8.76
N LYS A 67 9.64 5.91 7.60
CA LYS A 67 8.27 6.17 7.14
C LYS A 67 7.55 4.88 6.75
N VAL A 68 8.26 3.89 6.20
CA VAL A 68 7.70 2.57 5.92
C VAL A 68 7.32 1.87 7.23
N LYS A 69 8.18 1.91 8.25
CA LYS A 69 7.90 1.34 9.58
C LYS A 69 6.68 1.98 10.26
N THR A 70 6.47 3.27 10.05
CA THR A 70 5.35 4.04 10.63
C THR A 70 4.09 4.02 9.76
N GLY A 71 4.15 3.42 8.56
CA GLY A 71 3.02 3.38 7.62
C GLY A 71 2.81 4.67 6.82
N GLU A 72 3.72 5.64 6.94
CA GLU A 72 3.70 6.90 6.21
C GLU A 72 4.25 6.79 4.78
N ALA A 73 5.02 5.74 4.49
CA ALA A 73 5.52 5.43 3.15
C ALA A 73 5.20 3.99 2.77
N SER A 74 4.78 3.75 1.52
CA SER A 74 4.57 2.38 1.03
C SER A 74 4.88 2.24 -0.46
N PHE A 75 5.25 1.03 -0.86
CA PHE A 75 5.35 0.62 -2.25
C PHE A 75 4.29 -0.43 -2.54
N LYS A 76 3.52 -0.26 -3.62
CA LYS A 76 2.49 -1.21 -4.06
C LYS A 76 2.65 -1.53 -5.53
N SER A 77 2.20 -2.72 -5.90
CA SER A 77 2.21 -3.22 -7.27
C SER A 77 0.81 -3.72 -7.59
N TYR A 78 0.25 -3.31 -8.73
CA TYR A 78 -1.10 -3.68 -9.16
C TYR A 78 -1.11 -4.17 -10.60
N ASN A 79 -1.79 -5.30 -10.81
CA ASN A 79 -2.00 -5.88 -12.13
C ASN A 79 -3.23 -5.27 -12.81
N LEU A 80 -3.03 -4.59 -13.94
CA LEU A 80 -4.07 -3.94 -14.74
C LEU A 80 -4.96 -4.92 -15.51
N ASP A 81 -4.61 -6.20 -15.56
CA ASP A 81 -5.50 -7.24 -16.09
C ASP A 81 -6.54 -7.69 -15.06
N GLU A 82 -6.33 -7.38 -13.79
CA GLU A 82 -7.21 -7.74 -12.68
C GLU A 82 -8.14 -6.58 -12.29
N ALA A 83 -9.31 -6.91 -11.75
CA ALA A 83 -10.33 -5.92 -11.40
C ALA A 83 -9.84 -4.91 -10.34
N GLU A 84 -9.06 -5.38 -9.36
CA GLU A 84 -8.48 -4.50 -8.33
C GLU A 84 -7.51 -3.49 -8.94
N GLY A 85 -6.58 -3.94 -9.79
CA GLY A 85 -5.61 -3.04 -10.40
C GLY A 85 -6.25 -2.03 -11.35
N LYS A 86 -7.27 -2.43 -12.10
CA LYS A 86 -8.07 -1.50 -12.92
C LYS A 86 -8.77 -0.43 -12.06
N ALA A 87 -9.43 -0.84 -10.97
CA ALA A 87 -10.13 0.09 -10.09
C ALA A 87 -9.18 1.12 -9.45
N VAL A 88 -7.98 0.69 -9.03
CA VAL A 88 -6.95 1.60 -8.50
C VAL A 88 -6.40 2.51 -9.60
N ALA A 89 -6.14 1.98 -10.79
CA ALA A 89 -5.66 2.76 -11.92
C ALA A 89 -6.66 3.85 -12.32
N ASP A 90 -7.95 3.52 -12.41
CA ASP A 90 -9.04 4.46 -12.73
C ASP A 90 -9.14 5.58 -11.69
N LYS A 91 -9.04 5.23 -10.40
CA LYS A 91 -9.02 6.21 -9.28
C LYS A 91 -7.90 7.23 -9.43
N HIS A 92 -6.76 6.81 -9.94
CA HIS A 92 -5.58 7.66 -10.16
C HIS A 92 -5.43 8.16 -11.60
N LYS A 93 -6.41 7.89 -12.48
CA LYS A 93 -6.42 8.24 -13.91
C LYS A 93 -5.21 7.69 -14.69
N ILE A 94 -4.78 6.48 -14.35
CA ILE A 94 -3.66 5.78 -14.99
C ILE A 94 -4.19 4.89 -16.11
N GLY A 95 -3.77 5.17 -17.35
CA GLY A 95 -4.26 4.47 -18.55
C GLY A 95 -3.50 3.20 -18.93
N GLY A 96 -2.42 2.84 -18.22
CA GLY A 96 -1.56 1.72 -18.61
C GLY A 96 -0.41 1.47 -17.64
N GLN A 97 0.58 0.70 -18.09
CA GLN A 97 1.76 0.38 -17.29
C GLN A 97 2.46 1.67 -16.88
N ALA A 98 2.57 1.91 -15.57
CA ALA A 98 3.08 3.16 -15.04
C ALA A 98 3.73 2.97 -13.66
N LEU A 99 4.76 3.75 -13.36
CA LEU A 99 5.26 3.95 -12.01
C LEU A 99 4.95 5.37 -11.57
N VAL A 100 4.12 5.50 -10.53
CA VAL A 100 3.66 6.80 -10.04
C VAL A 100 3.98 7.00 -8.58
N VAL A 101 4.24 8.25 -8.21
CA VAL A 101 4.42 8.69 -6.84
C VAL A 101 3.23 9.55 -6.44
N ILE A 102 2.60 9.17 -5.35
CA ILE A 102 1.43 9.84 -4.80
C ILE A 102 1.82 10.44 -3.45
N SER A 103 1.72 11.76 -3.34
CA SER A 103 1.88 12.44 -2.06
C SER A 103 1.04 13.72 -2.04
N ASN A 104 0.45 14.05 -0.88
CA ASN A 104 -0.44 15.20 -0.71
C ASN A 104 -1.55 15.30 -1.77
N GLY A 105 -2.12 14.16 -2.18
CA GLY A 105 -3.18 14.11 -3.20
C GLY A 105 -2.71 14.40 -4.64
N LYS A 106 -1.42 14.64 -4.86
CA LYS A 106 -0.83 14.78 -6.20
C LYS A 106 -0.28 13.45 -6.66
N VAL A 107 -0.54 13.11 -7.92
CA VAL A 107 0.02 11.94 -8.61
C VAL A 107 1.06 12.44 -9.59
N ILE A 108 2.29 11.92 -9.50
CA ILE A 108 3.39 12.25 -10.40
C ILE A 108 3.84 10.98 -11.09
N ASP A 109 3.78 10.99 -12.41
CA ASP A 109 4.26 9.91 -13.27
C ASP A 109 5.79 10.01 -13.44
N ILE A 110 6.49 8.94 -13.06
CA ILE A 110 7.95 8.79 -13.24
C ILE A 110 8.30 7.62 -14.16
N THR A 111 7.33 7.05 -14.86
CA THR A 111 7.45 5.84 -15.68
C THR A 111 8.61 5.93 -16.66
N GLY A 112 8.67 7.01 -17.46
CA GLY A 112 9.74 7.18 -18.44
C GLY A 112 11.13 7.09 -17.81
N GLN A 113 11.33 7.79 -16.69
CA GLN A 113 12.64 7.85 -16.05
C GLN A 113 12.98 6.57 -15.30
N ALA A 114 11.97 5.91 -14.71
CA ALA A 114 12.16 4.63 -14.05
C ALA A 114 12.54 3.53 -15.05
N PHE A 115 11.90 3.50 -16.22
CA PHE A 115 12.23 2.52 -17.27
C PHE A 115 13.57 2.80 -17.93
N MET A 116 13.91 4.07 -18.18
CA MET A 116 15.22 4.46 -18.70
C MET A 116 16.35 4.06 -17.74
N ASN A 117 16.11 4.15 -16.43
CA ASN A 117 17.09 3.86 -15.40
C ASN A 117 16.81 2.54 -14.67
N ALA A 118 16.13 1.58 -15.32
CA ALA A 118 15.60 0.39 -14.65
C ALA A 118 16.64 -0.33 -13.78
N LYS A 119 17.89 -0.43 -14.25
CA LYS A 119 19.00 -1.12 -13.56
C LYS A 119 19.79 -0.23 -12.59
N ASP A 120 19.58 1.08 -12.62
CA ASP A 120 20.29 2.04 -11.78
C ASP A 120 19.40 2.43 -10.58
N LEU A 121 19.65 1.75 -9.46
CA LEU A 121 18.95 2.00 -8.21
C LEU A 121 19.16 3.43 -7.69
N SER A 122 20.33 4.03 -7.92
CA SER A 122 20.63 5.39 -7.46
C SER A 122 19.76 6.40 -8.21
N LYS A 123 19.63 6.23 -9.52
CA LYS A 123 18.76 7.06 -10.35
C LYS A 123 17.28 6.87 -10.02
N ILE A 124 16.82 5.65 -9.76
CA ILE A 124 15.45 5.42 -9.33
C ILE A 124 15.17 6.12 -7.99
N LYS A 125 16.10 6.07 -7.03
CA LYS A 125 15.99 6.81 -5.77
C LYS A 125 15.90 8.32 -6.00
N GLU A 126 16.74 8.86 -6.89
CA GLU A 126 16.75 10.27 -7.24
C GLU A 126 15.40 10.72 -7.81
N GLU A 127 14.82 9.95 -8.74
CA GLU A 127 13.55 10.28 -9.38
C GLU A 127 12.36 10.16 -8.42
N ILE A 128 12.32 9.13 -7.56
CA ILE A 128 11.29 9.03 -6.52
C ILE A 128 11.37 10.23 -5.58
N LYS A 129 12.57 10.58 -5.10
CA LYS A 129 12.75 11.74 -4.21
C LYS A 129 12.30 13.04 -4.87
N LYS A 130 12.73 13.30 -6.12
CA LYS A 130 12.28 14.47 -6.89
C LYS A 130 10.76 14.53 -7.02
N ALA A 131 10.12 13.39 -7.27
CA ALA A 131 8.67 13.34 -7.36
C ALA A 131 8.00 13.65 -6.01
N VAL A 132 8.48 13.06 -4.91
CA VAL A 132 7.99 13.38 -3.57
C VAL A 132 8.15 14.87 -3.27
N ASP A 133 9.33 15.44 -3.51
CA ASP A 133 9.61 16.86 -3.28
C ASP A 133 8.67 17.75 -4.11
N LYS A 134 8.47 17.44 -5.41
CA LYS A 134 7.53 18.15 -6.29
C LYS A 134 6.07 18.05 -5.81
N ALA A 135 5.66 16.88 -5.33
CA ALA A 135 4.32 16.67 -4.79
C ALA A 135 4.10 17.50 -3.50
N GLN A 136 5.17 17.75 -2.74
CA GLN A 136 5.15 18.45 -1.46
C GLN A 136 5.44 19.95 -1.54
N ALA A 137 6.05 20.44 -2.62
CA ALA A 137 6.55 21.81 -2.79
C ALA A 137 5.49 22.94 -2.93
N ASN A 138 4.22 22.72 -2.58
CA ASN A 138 3.18 23.76 -2.63
C ASN A 138 2.38 23.80 -1.32
N LYS A 139 3.02 24.24 -0.24
CA LYS A 139 2.36 24.65 0.99
C LYS A 139 2.48 26.16 1.15
#